data_AF-A0A0F9MT00-F1
#
_entry.id   AF-A0A0F9MT00-F1
#
_cell.length_a   1.000
_cell.length_b   1.000
_cell.length_c   1.000
_cell.angle_alpha   90.00
_cell.angle_beta   90.00
_cell.angle_gamma   90.00
#
_symmetry.space_group_name_H-M   'P 1'
#
loop_
_entity.id
_entity.type
_entity.pdbx_description
1 polymer ?
#
loop_
_entity_poly.entity_id
_entity_poly.type
_entity_poly.pdbx_seq_one_letter_code
_entity_poly.pdbx_strand_id
1 'polypeptide(L)'
;MATYAGKVRSTAVDNATIRLNSMGQISAGGIMEPFSAGTSGGAPAVFYVDGNVVSSGNGLGWLSAFKTLAEGLVAAHAYMSTSGNRAWAHRATVYCCGDNLDEDLIKGAEKSDVIGVGTSTSFDHCVLVGNHAPVTTNVWGMRWYNMLFQSDTAGILWDLTSVSAGQKFIDCEFSGRTAAQQTRAVRITATSFVEIANCKWLTVPEGFSTAAIEVGAGNSVGFSVHDSFVVGAIGVLINASATAVGGHLLVDNNVIDATTFVIDDNSDLALITNNRGISAAALASMYDLNLALSANNVMTGNDNTLDVPIKAV
;
A
#
# COMPACT_ATOMS: atom_id res chain seq x y z
N MET A 1 -35.55 32.95 -42.42
CA MET A 1 -34.41 32.11 -41.99
C MET A 1 -34.39 32.15 -40.47
N ALA A 2 -34.67 31.04 -39.80
CA ALA A 2 -34.86 31.01 -38.36
C ALA A 2 -33.50 31.07 -37.64
N THR A 3 -33.27 32.13 -36.86
CA THR A 3 -32.09 32.28 -36.00
C THR A 3 -32.30 31.44 -34.74
N TYR A 4 -31.70 30.25 -34.68
CA TYR A 4 -31.61 29.47 -33.45
C TYR A 4 -30.58 30.12 -32.53
N ALA A 5 -31.04 30.96 -31.60
CA ALA A 5 -30.25 31.38 -30.46
C ALA A 5 -30.31 30.26 -29.40
N GLY A 6 -29.38 29.32 -29.48
CA GLY A 6 -29.15 28.36 -28.39
C GLY A 6 -28.77 29.13 -27.14
N LYS A 7 -29.59 29.05 -26.09
CA LYS A 7 -29.30 29.67 -24.78
C LYS A 7 -28.05 29.03 -24.18
N VAL A 8 -26.91 29.71 -24.28
CA VAL A 8 -25.73 29.40 -23.47
C VAL A 8 -26.03 29.90 -22.05
N ARG A 9 -25.74 29.06 -21.02
CA ARG A 9 -26.01 29.40 -19.61
C ARG A 9 -25.34 30.73 -19.25
N SER A 10 -26.11 31.61 -18.60
CA SER A 10 -25.75 33.01 -18.30
C SER A 10 -24.64 33.19 -17.26
N THR A 11 -24.03 32.13 -16.75
CA THR A 11 -23.05 32.21 -15.65
C THR A 11 -21.62 31.87 -16.07
N ALA A 12 -21.34 31.74 -17.37
CA ALA A 12 -20.03 31.26 -17.85
C ALA A 12 -19.20 32.29 -18.63
N VAL A 13 -19.74 33.47 -18.97
CA VAL A 13 -18.96 34.46 -19.72
C VAL A 13 -19.43 35.87 -19.42
N ASP A 14 -18.48 36.74 -19.12
CA ASP A 14 -18.65 38.14 -18.76
C ASP A 14 -19.17 38.95 -19.96
N ASN A 15 -20.48 38.89 -20.25
CA ASN A 15 -21.21 39.66 -21.27
C ASN A 15 -20.59 39.78 -22.69
N ALA A 16 -19.60 38.96 -23.04
CA ALA A 16 -18.93 39.01 -24.33
C ALA A 16 -19.75 38.27 -25.40
N THR A 17 -20.12 38.99 -26.47
CA THR A 17 -20.78 38.39 -27.64
C THR A 17 -19.72 37.75 -28.55
N ILE A 18 -19.73 36.43 -28.70
CA ILE A 18 -18.90 35.74 -29.70
C ILE A 18 -19.47 36.06 -31.10
N ARG A 19 -18.69 36.78 -31.92
CA ARG A 19 -19.08 37.15 -33.29
C ARG A 19 -18.40 36.21 -34.29
N LEU A 20 -19.21 35.59 -35.16
CA LEU A 20 -18.73 34.77 -36.28
C LEU A 20 -18.65 35.63 -37.56
N ASN A 21 -17.72 35.31 -38.45
CA ASN A 21 -17.58 35.95 -39.75
C ASN A 21 -18.75 35.57 -40.68
N SER A 22 -18.81 36.18 -41.86
CA SER A 22 -19.86 35.93 -42.87
C SER A 22 -19.90 34.50 -43.41
N MET A 23 -18.90 33.67 -43.08
CA MET A 23 -18.83 32.25 -43.40
C MET A 23 -19.10 31.34 -42.19
N GLY A 24 -19.51 31.90 -41.04
CA GLY A 24 -19.79 31.15 -39.82
C GLY A 24 -18.54 30.72 -39.02
N GLN A 25 -17.37 31.29 -39.30
CA GLN A 25 -16.11 30.97 -38.63
C GLN A 25 -15.71 32.07 -37.63
N ILE A 26 -14.97 31.71 -36.58
CA ILE A 26 -14.38 32.69 -35.67
C ILE A 26 -13.19 33.34 -36.39
N SER A 27 -13.13 34.67 -36.48
CA SER A 27 -12.02 35.37 -37.13
C SER A 27 -10.71 35.19 -36.37
N ALA A 28 -9.60 34.96 -37.09
CA ALA A 28 -8.27 34.85 -36.52
C ALA A 28 -7.95 36.07 -35.63
N GLY A 29 -7.66 35.83 -34.35
CA GLY A 29 -7.48 36.87 -33.32
C GLY A 29 -8.63 37.02 -32.34
N GLY A 30 -9.76 36.32 -32.53
CA GLY A 30 -10.75 36.13 -31.45
C GLY A 30 -10.14 35.27 -30.36
N ILE A 31 -9.66 35.88 -29.28
CA ILE A 31 -9.21 35.18 -28.08
C ILE A 31 -10.46 34.58 -27.43
N MET A 32 -10.83 33.37 -27.88
CA MET A 32 -11.47 32.44 -26.96
C MET A 32 -10.35 32.01 -26.03
N GLU A 33 -10.35 32.52 -24.80
CA GLU A 33 -9.70 31.81 -23.71
C GLU A 33 -10.15 30.36 -23.84
N PRO A 34 -9.23 29.38 -23.98
CA PRO A 34 -9.63 28.00 -24.04
C PRO A 34 -10.44 27.77 -22.77
N PHE A 35 -11.69 27.32 -22.94
CA PHE A 35 -12.41 26.72 -21.83
C PHE A 35 -11.57 25.53 -21.35
N SER A 36 -10.71 25.78 -20.37
CA SER A 36 -9.91 24.77 -19.72
C SER A 36 -10.83 24.04 -18.73
N ALA A 37 -11.66 23.14 -19.27
CA ALA A 37 -12.28 22.07 -18.49
C ALA A 37 -11.31 20.91 -18.28
N GLY A 38 -10.06 21.23 -17.95
CA GLY A 38 -8.96 20.28 -17.84
C GLY A 38 -7.66 21.06 -17.81
N THR A 39 -6.85 20.79 -16.79
CA THR A 39 -5.53 21.37 -16.51
C THR A 39 -4.84 21.83 -17.79
N SER A 40 -4.55 23.13 -17.90
CA SER A 40 -3.65 23.63 -18.93
C SER A 40 -2.32 22.89 -18.80
N GLY A 41 -2.10 21.89 -19.66
CA GLY A 41 -0.89 21.05 -19.67
C GLY A 41 -1.07 19.58 -19.33
N GLY A 42 -2.29 19.07 -19.05
CA GLY A 42 -2.52 17.63 -18.89
C GLY A 42 -1.55 16.98 -17.91
N ALA A 43 -1.49 17.50 -16.67
CA ALA A 43 -0.56 17.04 -15.64
C ALA A 43 -0.49 15.50 -15.64
N PRO A 44 0.69 14.91 -15.84
CA PRO A 44 0.80 13.46 -16.00
C PRO A 44 0.39 12.79 -14.70
N ALA A 45 -0.42 11.74 -14.82
CA ALA A 45 -0.74 10.87 -13.70
C ALA A 45 0.39 9.87 -13.41
N VAL A 46 1.51 9.96 -14.13
CA VAL A 46 2.62 9.00 -14.07
C VAL A 46 3.91 9.76 -13.78
N PHE A 47 4.64 9.29 -12.78
CA PHE A 47 5.91 9.83 -12.34
C PHE A 47 6.98 8.73 -12.29
N TYR A 48 8.23 9.13 -12.43
CA TYR A 48 9.38 8.23 -12.47
C TYR A 48 10.39 8.62 -11.40
N VAL A 49 10.85 7.63 -10.64
CA VAL A 49 11.88 7.73 -9.60
C VAL A 49 13.00 6.78 -9.96
N ASP A 50 14.24 7.26 -9.96
CA ASP A 50 15.42 6.44 -10.19
C ASP A 50 16.48 6.79 -9.15
N GLY A 51 16.69 5.88 -8.20
CA GLY A 51 17.67 6.00 -7.13
C GLY A 51 19.12 6.14 -7.60
N ASN A 52 19.41 5.93 -8.88
CA ASN A 52 20.76 5.98 -9.45
C ASN A 52 21.06 7.27 -10.23
N VAL A 53 20.08 8.17 -10.44
CA VAL A 53 20.36 9.45 -11.12
C VAL A 53 21.28 10.32 -10.27
N VAL A 54 22.07 11.20 -10.89
CA VAL A 54 22.99 12.08 -10.13
C VAL A 54 22.24 13.18 -9.38
N SER A 55 21.14 13.67 -9.96
CA SER A 55 20.32 14.76 -9.42
C SER A 55 18.88 14.62 -9.90
N SER A 56 17.94 15.04 -9.06
CA SER A 56 16.51 14.99 -9.36
C SER A 56 16.15 15.80 -10.61
N GLY A 57 15.36 15.19 -11.50
CA GLY A 57 14.71 15.87 -12.62
C GLY A 57 13.28 16.31 -12.29
N ASN A 58 12.41 16.34 -13.29
CA ASN A 58 11.00 16.72 -13.17
C ASN A 58 10.04 15.53 -13.02
N GLY A 59 10.56 14.30 -13.00
CA GLY A 59 9.82 13.06 -12.85
C GLY A 59 8.96 12.62 -14.03
N LEU A 60 9.04 13.28 -15.19
CA LEU A 60 8.12 13.00 -16.32
C LEU A 60 8.58 11.86 -17.25
N GLY A 61 9.69 11.21 -16.93
CA GLY A 61 10.28 10.10 -17.67
C GLY A 61 11.60 9.66 -17.03
N TRP A 62 12.13 8.50 -17.43
CA TRP A 62 13.38 7.95 -16.87
C TRP A 62 14.59 8.89 -16.99
N LEU A 63 14.74 9.60 -18.11
CA LEU A 63 15.85 10.56 -18.32
C LEU A 63 15.75 11.82 -17.46
N SER A 64 14.60 12.03 -16.82
CA SER A 64 14.31 13.18 -15.98
C SER A 64 13.70 12.74 -14.65
N ALA A 65 13.99 11.53 -14.20
CA ALA A 65 13.39 10.93 -13.01
C ALA A 65 13.73 11.74 -11.74
N PHE A 66 12.86 11.65 -10.73
CA PHE A 66 13.19 12.09 -9.38
C PHE A 66 14.28 11.19 -8.77
N LYS A 67 15.06 11.74 -7.85
CA LYS A 67 16.14 10.98 -7.19
C LYS A 67 15.58 10.13 -6.05
N THR A 68 14.59 10.64 -5.34
CA THR A 68 13.99 9.94 -4.19
C THR A 68 12.53 9.62 -4.42
N LEU A 69 12.05 8.59 -3.74
CA LEU A 69 10.64 8.23 -3.73
C LEU A 69 9.82 9.33 -3.05
N ALA A 70 10.33 9.97 -1.99
CA ALA A 70 9.63 11.09 -1.36
C ALA A 70 9.33 12.23 -2.36
N GLU A 71 10.24 12.57 -3.27
CA GLU A 71 9.99 13.56 -4.33
C GLU A 71 8.88 13.09 -5.29
N GLY A 72 8.93 11.83 -5.73
CA GLY A 72 7.90 11.23 -6.57
C GLY A 72 6.52 11.20 -5.90
N LEU A 73 6.46 10.90 -4.60
CA LEU A 73 5.24 10.91 -3.81
C LEU A 73 4.70 12.33 -3.62
N VAL A 74 5.56 13.34 -3.44
CA VAL A 74 5.13 14.74 -3.39
C VAL A 74 4.48 15.16 -4.73
N ALA A 75 5.09 14.80 -5.87
CA ALA A 75 4.53 15.09 -7.18
C ALA A 75 3.20 14.36 -7.43
N ALA A 76 3.13 13.08 -7.07
CA ALA A 76 1.90 12.28 -7.15
C ALA A 76 0.78 12.88 -6.28
N HIS A 77 1.10 13.28 -5.04
CA HIS A 77 0.13 13.93 -4.16
C HIS A 77 -0.32 15.30 -4.68
N ALA A 78 0.58 16.08 -5.30
CA ALA A 78 0.22 17.33 -5.95
C ALA A 78 -0.75 17.12 -7.12
N TYR A 79 -0.59 16.05 -7.91
CA TYR A 79 -1.56 15.66 -8.94
C TYR A 79 -2.93 15.32 -8.35
N MET A 80 -2.95 14.56 -7.25
CA MET A 80 -4.18 14.18 -6.57
C MET A 80 -4.91 15.37 -5.91
N SER A 81 -4.19 16.42 -5.51
CA SER A 81 -4.77 17.62 -4.90
C SER A 81 -5.23 18.70 -5.91
N THR A 82 -4.60 18.79 -7.09
CA THR A 82 -4.90 19.82 -8.12
C THR A 82 -6.16 19.54 -8.94
N SER A 83 -6.65 18.31 -8.92
CA SER A 83 -7.67 17.81 -9.83
C SER A 83 -9.08 17.93 -9.24
N GLY A 84 -9.58 19.18 -9.18
CA GLY A 84 -10.98 19.47 -8.86
C GLY A 84 -11.94 18.51 -9.58
N ASN A 85 -12.57 17.62 -8.82
CA ASN A 85 -13.72 16.78 -9.20
C ASN A 85 -13.51 15.67 -10.28
N ARG A 86 -12.33 15.50 -10.89
CA ARG A 86 -12.09 14.44 -11.92
C ARG A 86 -11.10 13.36 -11.52
N ALA A 87 -10.04 13.64 -10.78
CA ALA A 87 -9.09 12.58 -10.41
C ALA A 87 -9.46 11.84 -9.12
N TRP A 88 -10.60 12.12 -8.47
CA TRP A 88 -10.98 11.39 -7.26
C TRP A 88 -11.17 9.88 -7.46
N ALA A 89 -11.45 9.46 -8.69
CA ALA A 89 -11.50 8.06 -9.12
C ALA A 89 -10.21 7.59 -9.82
N HIS A 90 -9.30 8.51 -10.17
CA HIS A 90 -8.04 8.18 -10.80
C HIS A 90 -6.97 7.97 -9.71
N ARG A 91 -5.88 7.30 -10.08
CA ARG A 91 -4.74 7.05 -9.21
C ARG A 91 -3.49 7.57 -9.90
N ALA A 92 -2.65 8.30 -9.16
CA ALA A 92 -1.32 8.62 -9.66
C ALA A 92 -0.45 7.35 -9.61
N THR A 93 0.41 7.14 -10.59
CA THR A 93 1.34 6.03 -10.65
C THR A 93 2.76 6.56 -10.51
N VAL A 94 3.54 5.96 -9.62
CA VAL A 94 4.97 6.22 -9.47
C VAL A 94 5.70 4.93 -9.83
N TYR A 95 6.45 4.94 -10.93
CA TYR A 95 7.40 3.88 -11.25
C TYR A 95 8.71 4.20 -10.56
N CYS A 96 9.25 3.25 -9.80
CA CYS A 96 10.53 3.41 -9.12
C CYS A 96 11.51 2.30 -9.47
N CYS A 97 12.77 2.69 -9.66
CA CYS A 97 13.90 1.78 -9.77
C CYS A 97 15.10 2.35 -9.00
N GLY A 98 16.13 1.52 -8.84
CA GLY A 98 17.40 1.93 -8.23
C GLY A 98 18.01 0.81 -7.41
N ASP A 99 19.30 0.96 -7.09
CA ASP A 99 20.03 -0.01 -6.27
C ASP A 99 19.37 -0.16 -4.91
N ASN A 100 19.26 0.94 -4.17
CA ASN A 100 18.42 1.10 -2.98
C ASN A 100 17.92 2.54 -2.91
N LEU A 101 16.64 2.73 -2.63
CA LEU A 101 16.09 4.01 -2.20
C LEU A 101 16.21 4.06 -0.67
N ASP A 102 17.19 4.80 -0.15
CA ASP A 102 17.48 4.88 1.28
C ASP A 102 16.81 6.11 1.89
N GLU A 103 15.59 5.92 2.42
CA GLU A 103 14.78 7.00 2.99
C GLU A 103 13.66 6.52 3.92
N ASP A 104 13.43 7.27 5.00
CA ASP A 104 12.27 7.09 5.87
C ASP A 104 11.05 7.86 5.36
N LEU A 105 10.03 7.13 4.90
CA LEU A 105 8.77 7.73 4.48
C LEU A 105 7.90 8.12 5.68
N ILE A 106 7.92 9.42 6.00
CA ILE A 106 7.00 10.05 6.97
C ILE A 106 5.74 10.64 6.33
N LYS A 107 5.76 10.79 4.99
CA LYS A 107 4.67 11.29 4.16
C LYS A 107 4.53 10.37 2.96
N GLY A 108 3.33 10.31 2.41
CA GLY A 108 3.06 9.57 1.17
C GLY A 108 2.13 10.34 0.25
N ALA A 109 1.50 9.63 -0.67
CA ALA A 109 0.66 10.18 -1.71
C ALA A 109 -0.71 9.49 -1.75
N GLU A 110 -1.73 10.18 -1.26
CA GLU A 110 -3.10 9.67 -1.25
C GLU A 110 -3.49 9.09 -2.61
N LYS A 111 -4.17 7.93 -2.62
CA LYS A 111 -4.71 7.27 -3.82
C LYS A 111 -3.68 7.05 -4.94
N SER A 112 -2.45 6.71 -4.58
CA SER A 112 -1.38 6.47 -5.56
C SER A 112 -0.95 5.01 -5.60
N ASP A 113 -0.51 4.56 -6.76
CA ASP A 113 0.14 3.28 -7.00
C ASP A 113 1.65 3.50 -7.11
N VAL A 114 2.43 2.77 -6.33
CA VAL A 114 3.89 2.76 -6.41
C VAL A 114 4.32 1.39 -6.91
N ILE A 115 5.07 1.36 -8.01
CA ILE A 115 5.42 0.14 -8.72
C ILE A 115 6.93 0.07 -8.86
N GLY A 116 7.55 -0.93 -8.23
CA GLY A 116 8.96 -1.22 -8.42
C GLY A 116 9.18 -1.90 -9.76
N VAL A 117 10.20 -1.45 -10.50
CA VAL A 117 10.51 -1.98 -11.84
C VAL A 117 11.98 -2.41 -12.00
N GLY A 118 12.70 -2.63 -10.89
CA GLY A 118 14.01 -3.27 -10.87
C GLY A 118 15.05 -2.62 -9.94
N THR A 119 16.14 -3.37 -9.72
CA THR A 119 17.31 -3.00 -8.89
C THR A 119 18.62 -3.55 -9.51
N SER A 120 19.78 -3.22 -8.94
CA SER A 120 21.12 -3.65 -9.42
C SER A 120 21.53 -5.07 -9.07
N THR A 121 20.81 -5.77 -8.19
CA THR A 121 21.28 -7.00 -7.56
C THR A 121 20.53 -8.26 -7.99
N SER A 122 20.04 -8.28 -9.24
CA SER A 122 19.30 -9.39 -9.89
C SER A 122 17.82 -9.55 -9.53
N PHE A 123 17.28 -8.69 -8.67
CA PHE A 123 15.86 -8.70 -8.39
C PHE A 123 15.05 -7.92 -9.44
N ASP A 124 13.80 -8.34 -9.60
CA ASP A 124 12.77 -7.76 -10.48
C ASP A 124 11.98 -6.61 -9.83
N HIS A 125 12.30 -6.26 -8.59
CA HIS A 125 11.67 -5.21 -7.80
C HIS A 125 12.62 -4.04 -7.47
N CYS A 126 12.06 -2.90 -7.06
CA CYS A 126 12.83 -1.81 -6.46
C CYS A 126 12.94 -1.99 -4.94
N VAL A 127 14.09 -1.66 -4.35
CA VAL A 127 14.32 -1.78 -2.91
C VAL A 127 14.13 -0.41 -2.23
N LEU A 128 13.24 -0.36 -1.25
CA LEU A 128 13.09 0.76 -0.33
C LEU A 128 13.67 0.37 1.03
N VAL A 129 14.69 1.11 1.45
CA VAL A 129 15.43 0.91 2.69
C VAL A 129 15.02 1.99 3.70
N GLY A 130 14.63 1.59 4.90
CA GLY A 130 14.27 2.50 5.99
C GLY A 130 13.24 1.92 6.96
N ASN A 131 12.79 2.72 7.92
CA ASN A 131 11.71 2.44 8.86
C ASN A 131 10.59 3.46 8.66
N HIS A 132 9.50 3.03 8.01
CA HIS A 132 8.47 3.92 7.48
C HIS A 132 7.31 4.09 8.45
N ALA A 133 7.01 5.34 8.80
CA ALA A 133 5.93 5.71 9.72
C ALA A 133 5.19 6.94 9.19
N PRO A 134 4.24 6.77 8.25
CA PRO A 134 3.45 7.89 7.75
C PRO A 134 2.64 8.58 8.87
N VAL A 135 2.78 9.90 9.00
CA VAL A 135 2.13 10.69 10.07
C VAL A 135 1.01 11.61 9.58
N THR A 136 0.71 11.58 8.28
CA THR A 136 -0.29 12.47 7.67
C THR A 136 -1.39 11.65 6.99
N THR A 137 -2.63 12.16 6.98
CA THR A 137 -3.76 11.53 6.25
C THR A 137 -3.56 11.45 4.73
N ASN A 138 -2.54 12.13 4.20
CA ASN A 138 -2.17 12.14 2.78
C ASN A 138 -1.61 10.80 2.27
N VAL A 139 -1.88 9.68 2.94
CA VAL A 139 -1.44 8.34 2.52
C VAL A 139 -2.59 7.37 2.34
N TRP A 140 -3.84 7.85 2.40
CA TRP A 140 -5.00 6.98 2.28
C TRP A 140 -5.07 6.32 0.90
N GLY A 141 -5.29 5.02 0.87
CA GLY A 141 -5.49 4.27 -0.37
C GLY A 141 -4.24 4.15 -1.24
N MET A 142 -3.03 4.26 -0.67
CA MET A 142 -1.79 3.93 -1.38
C MET A 142 -1.67 2.43 -1.62
N ARG A 143 -1.07 2.04 -2.74
CA ARG A 143 -0.80 0.65 -3.07
C ARG A 143 0.63 0.50 -3.54
N TRP A 144 1.28 -0.53 -3.02
CA TRP A 144 2.63 -0.90 -3.33
C TRP A 144 2.61 -2.18 -4.15
N TYR A 145 3.35 -2.17 -5.25
CA TYR A 145 3.44 -3.29 -6.17
C TYR A 145 4.90 -3.62 -6.44
N ASN A 146 5.27 -4.90 -6.34
CA ASN A 146 6.59 -5.37 -6.76
C ASN A 146 7.74 -4.57 -6.14
N MET A 147 7.70 -4.42 -4.82
CA MET A 147 8.67 -3.68 -4.01
C MET A 147 9.31 -4.63 -3.00
N LEU A 148 10.61 -4.46 -2.73
CA LEU A 148 11.26 -5.01 -1.53
C LEU A 148 11.38 -3.91 -0.48
N PHE A 149 10.84 -4.16 0.69
CA PHE A 149 11.02 -3.32 1.87
C PHE A 149 12.08 -3.92 2.78
N GLN A 150 13.08 -3.12 3.11
CA GLN A 150 14.19 -3.56 3.93
C GLN A 150 14.44 -2.55 5.06
N SER A 151 14.53 -3.05 6.28
CA SER A 151 14.84 -2.19 7.43
C SER A 151 16.32 -1.81 7.44
N ASP A 152 16.63 -0.56 7.81
CA ASP A 152 18.00 -0.08 8.03
C ASP A 152 18.37 -0.04 9.53
N THR A 153 17.37 0.09 10.41
CA THR A 153 17.52 0.20 11.86
C THR A 153 16.61 -0.81 12.61
N ALA A 154 16.83 -1.00 13.91
CA ALA A 154 15.89 -1.76 14.75
C ALA A 154 14.55 -1.03 14.87
N GLY A 155 13.45 -1.79 14.93
CA GLY A 155 12.12 -1.23 15.10
C GLY A 155 11.07 -1.91 14.25
N ILE A 156 10.17 -1.12 13.67
CA ILE A 156 9.06 -1.57 12.84
C ILE A 156 9.31 -1.06 11.43
N LEU A 157 9.29 -1.95 10.44
CA LEU A 157 9.57 -1.58 9.06
C LEU A 157 8.45 -0.71 8.47
N TRP A 158 7.18 -1.09 8.68
CA TRP A 158 6.01 -0.27 8.37
C TRP A 158 5.11 -0.09 9.59
N ASP A 159 5.04 1.13 10.12
CA ASP A 159 4.18 1.48 11.24
C ASP A 159 2.97 2.28 10.76
N LEU A 160 1.85 1.59 10.56
CA LEU A 160 0.62 2.16 10.04
C LEU A 160 -0.33 2.49 11.18
N THR A 161 -0.70 3.76 11.29
CA THR A 161 -1.67 4.26 12.28
C THR A 161 -2.96 4.70 11.59
N SER A 162 -3.90 5.29 12.33
CA SER A 162 -5.21 5.75 11.82
C SER A 162 -5.16 6.72 10.64
N VAL A 163 -4.00 7.32 10.37
CA VAL A 163 -3.78 8.17 9.19
C VAL A 163 -3.42 7.38 7.93
N SER A 164 -3.29 6.06 8.03
CA SER A 164 -2.78 5.16 6.98
C SER A 164 -3.82 4.18 6.42
N ALA A 165 -5.08 4.58 6.36
CA ALA A 165 -6.16 3.70 5.90
C ALA A 165 -6.00 3.32 4.41
N GLY A 166 -6.38 2.10 4.04
CA GLY A 166 -6.41 1.65 2.64
C GLY A 166 -5.04 1.35 2.03
N GLN A 167 -3.99 1.23 2.83
CA GLN A 167 -2.67 0.79 2.38
C GLN A 167 -2.72 -0.64 1.87
N LYS A 168 -2.15 -0.91 0.70
CA LYS A 168 -2.03 -2.29 0.19
C LYS A 168 -0.61 -2.62 -0.22
N PHE A 169 -0.15 -3.81 0.13
CA PHE A 169 1.12 -4.37 -0.30
C PHE A 169 0.81 -5.60 -1.14
N ILE A 170 1.17 -5.55 -2.43
CA ILE A 170 0.78 -6.55 -3.42
C ILE A 170 2.04 -6.98 -4.16
N ASP A 171 2.30 -8.29 -4.19
CA ASP A 171 3.52 -8.84 -4.81
C ASP A 171 4.79 -8.20 -4.22
N CYS A 172 4.77 -7.88 -2.91
CA CYS A 172 5.88 -7.23 -2.23
C CYS A 172 6.71 -8.22 -1.42
N GLU A 173 7.93 -7.83 -1.10
CA GLU A 173 8.84 -8.58 -0.26
C GLU A 173 9.24 -7.76 0.97
N PHE A 174 9.45 -8.45 2.10
CA PHE A 174 9.84 -7.84 3.38
C PHE A 174 11.09 -8.51 3.93
N SER A 175 12.09 -7.71 4.30
CA SER A 175 13.38 -8.19 4.81
C SER A 175 13.80 -7.46 6.09
N GLY A 176 13.99 -8.22 7.17
CA GLY A 176 14.67 -7.77 8.37
C GLY A 176 16.17 -7.99 8.22
N ARG A 177 16.92 -6.95 7.83
CA ARG A 177 18.38 -7.04 7.65
C ARG A 177 19.08 -7.20 9.00
N THR A 178 19.96 -8.19 9.13
CA THR A 178 20.66 -8.48 10.39
C THR A 178 21.75 -7.47 10.72
N ALA A 179 21.49 -6.64 11.74
CA ALA A 179 22.47 -6.10 12.69
C ALA A 179 21.77 -5.55 13.95
N ALA A 180 20.52 -5.11 13.82
CA ALA A 180 19.66 -4.69 14.92
C ALA A 180 18.29 -5.39 14.76
N GLN A 181 17.80 -6.05 15.80
CA GLN A 181 16.58 -6.88 15.72
C GLN A 181 15.37 -6.02 15.32
N GLN A 182 14.85 -6.23 14.12
CA GLN A 182 13.54 -5.72 13.74
C GLN A 182 12.49 -6.44 14.59
N THR A 183 11.51 -5.69 15.06
CA THR A 183 10.40 -6.24 15.84
C THR A 183 9.30 -6.75 14.95
N ARG A 184 8.99 -6.00 13.87
CA ARG A 184 7.85 -6.24 12.97
C ARG A 184 8.10 -5.77 11.55
N ALA A 185 7.54 -6.47 10.58
CA ALA A 185 7.51 -6.02 9.19
C ALA A 185 6.40 -4.98 9.00
N VAL A 186 5.18 -5.30 9.46
CA VAL A 186 4.04 -4.39 9.36
C VAL A 186 3.28 -4.36 10.68
N ARG A 187 3.05 -3.17 11.23
CA ARG A 187 2.12 -2.93 12.34
C ARG A 187 0.95 -2.07 11.87
N ILE A 188 -0.25 -2.45 12.29
CA ILE A 188 -1.53 -1.85 11.89
C ILE A 188 -2.27 -1.45 13.18
N THR A 189 -2.25 -0.17 13.54
CA THR A 189 -2.90 0.34 14.76
C THR A 189 -4.03 1.29 14.41
N ALA A 190 -5.27 0.92 14.79
CA ALA A 190 -6.48 1.71 14.54
C ALA A 190 -6.63 2.18 13.08
N THR A 191 -6.28 1.33 12.10
CA THR A 191 -6.31 1.66 10.67
C THR A 191 -7.03 0.61 9.85
N SER A 192 -7.83 1.06 8.89
CA SER A 192 -8.79 0.23 8.17
C SER A 192 -8.35 -0.09 6.76
N PHE A 193 -8.87 -1.19 6.22
CA PHE A 193 -8.72 -1.61 4.81
C PHE A 193 -7.27 -1.85 4.38
N VAL A 194 -6.43 -2.33 5.30
CA VAL A 194 -5.06 -2.74 4.98
C VAL A 194 -5.08 -4.14 4.35
N GLU A 195 -4.38 -4.30 3.24
CA GLU A 195 -4.27 -5.57 2.52
C GLU A 195 -2.80 -5.94 2.29
N ILE A 196 -2.47 -7.19 2.57
CA ILE A 196 -1.17 -7.79 2.27
C ILE A 196 -1.46 -9.03 1.41
N ALA A 197 -1.12 -8.97 0.13
CA ALA A 197 -1.51 -9.99 -0.85
C ALA A 197 -0.30 -10.47 -1.66
N ASN A 198 -0.14 -11.79 -1.76
CA ASN A 198 0.94 -12.44 -2.53
C ASN A 198 2.35 -11.90 -2.17
N CYS A 199 2.57 -11.62 -0.88
CA CYS A 199 3.82 -11.09 -0.39
C CYS A 199 4.74 -12.19 0.14
N LYS A 200 6.04 -11.90 0.26
CA LYS A 200 7.03 -12.83 0.81
C LYS A 200 7.92 -12.19 1.86
N TRP A 201 8.25 -12.94 2.89
CA TRP A 201 9.25 -12.55 3.88
C TRP A 201 10.58 -13.22 3.56
N LEU A 202 11.58 -12.42 3.20
CA LEU A 202 12.93 -12.87 2.84
C LEU A 202 13.86 -12.87 4.05
N THR A 203 13.44 -13.53 5.12
CA THR A 203 14.21 -13.60 6.36
C THR A 203 14.03 -14.95 7.04
N VAL A 204 14.82 -15.18 8.08
CA VAL A 204 14.60 -16.31 9.00
C VAL A 204 13.50 -15.95 10.01
N PRO A 205 12.83 -16.92 10.66
CA PRO A 205 11.78 -16.63 11.64
C PRO A 205 12.18 -15.59 12.70
N GLU A 206 13.43 -15.59 13.17
CA GLU A 206 13.93 -14.61 14.15
C GLU A 206 14.22 -13.21 13.57
N GLY A 207 14.09 -13.02 12.25
CA GLY A 207 14.29 -11.74 11.57
C GLY A 207 13.28 -10.67 11.96
N PHE A 208 12.10 -11.07 12.45
CA PHE A 208 11.13 -10.19 13.09
C PHE A 208 10.80 -10.73 14.50
N SER A 209 11.44 -10.13 15.51
CA SER A 209 11.52 -10.69 16.86
C SER A 209 10.21 -10.67 17.66
N THR A 210 9.21 -9.89 17.23
CA THR A 210 7.88 -9.87 17.86
C THR A 210 6.86 -10.59 16.99
N ALA A 211 6.62 -10.10 15.78
CA ALA A 211 5.72 -10.71 14.81
C ALA A 211 6.06 -10.23 13.40
N ALA A 212 5.83 -11.04 12.36
CA ALA A 212 5.94 -10.53 10.99
C ALA A 212 4.88 -9.44 10.73
N ILE A 213 3.63 -9.73 11.11
CA ILE A 213 2.48 -8.82 10.94
C ILE A 213 1.78 -8.66 12.30
N GLU A 214 1.50 -7.42 12.70
CA GLU A 214 0.72 -7.11 13.90
C GLU A 214 -0.50 -6.24 13.59
N VAL A 215 -1.66 -6.66 14.08
CA VAL A 215 -2.84 -5.82 14.28
C VAL A 215 -2.87 -5.37 15.75
N GLY A 216 -2.61 -4.08 15.96
CA GLY A 216 -2.57 -3.41 17.25
C GLY A 216 -3.95 -2.97 17.76
N ALA A 217 -3.94 -2.19 18.83
CA ALA A 217 -5.15 -1.68 19.47
C ALA A 217 -6.00 -0.79 18.53
N GLY A 218 -7.32 -0.85 18.69
CA GLY A 218 -8.27 0.02 17.99
C GLY A 218 -8.95 -0.64 16.79
N ASN A 219 -9.71 0.14 16.01
CA ASN A 219 -10.51 -0.38 14.91
C ASN A 219 -9.68 -0.60 13.64
N SER A 220 -9.54 -1.87 13.23
CA SER A 220 -8.75 -2.28 12.06
C SER A 220 -9.60 -3.00 11.02
N VAL A 221 -10.84 -2.54 10.85
CA VAL A 221 -11.82 -3.15 9.93
C VAL A 221 -11.27 -3.34 8.51
N GLY A 222 -11.53 -4.50 7.92
CA GLY A 222 -11.11 -4.81 6.54
C GLY A 222 -9.63 -5.11 6.39
N PHE A 223 -8.93 -5.41 7.50
CA PHE A 223 -7.61 -6.03 7.43
C PHE A 223 -7.70 -7.39 6.74
N SER A 224 -6.79 -7.63 5.80
CA SER A 224 -6.64 -8.93 5.15
C SER A 224 -5.18 -9.22 4.86
N VAL A 225 -4.75 -10.45 5.15
CA VAL A 225 -3.48 -11.01 4.68
C VAL A 225 -3.77 -12.33 3.98
N HIS A 226 -3.35 -12.45 2.72
CA HIS A 226 -3.61 -13.65 1.94
C HIS A 226 -2.57 -13.96 0.87
N ASP A 227 -2.61 -15.22 0.42
CA ASP A 227 -1.75 -15.77 -0.63
C ASP A 227 -0.25 -15.56 -0.39
N SER A 228 0.16 -15.33 0.86
CA SER A 228 1.52 -14.87 1.20
C SER A 228 2.36 -15.96 1.85
N PHE A 229 3.69 -15.83 1.72
CA PHE A 229 4.66 -16.60 2.49
C PHE A 229 5.23 -15.73 3.62
N VAL A 230 4.76 -15.97 4.85
CA VAL A 230 5.03 -15.14 6.02
C VAL A 230 6.04 -15.82 6.93
N VAL A 231 7.05 -15.05 7.39
CA VAL A 231 8.11 -15.56 8.26
C VAL A 231 8.36 -14.59 9.42
N GLY A 232 8.32 -15.06 10.66
CA GLY A 232 8.53 -14.23 11.86
C GLY A 232 8.56 -15.01 13.17
N ALA A 233 8.87 -14.35 14.31
CA ALA A 233 8.81 -15.02 15.60
C ALA A 233 7.37 -15.49 15.88
N ILE A 234 6.42 -14.57 15.66
CA ILE A 234 5.01 -14.85 15.42
C ILE A 234 4.72 -14.55 13.95
N GLY A 235 3.93 -15.38 13.28
CA GLY A 235 3.49 -15.09 11.90
C GLY A 235 2.55 -13.89 11.84
N VAL A 236 1.35 -14.05 12.40
CA VAL A 236 0.36 -12.97 12.50
C VAL A 236 -0.10 -12.82 13.96
N LEU A 237 0.09 -11.62 14.52
CA LEU A 237 -0.37 -11.24 15.85
C LEU A 237 -1.56 -10.30 15.74
N ILE A 238 -2.67 -10.63 16.39
CA ILE A 238 -3.85 -9.78 16.55
C ILE A 238 -4.07 -9.57 18.05
N ASN A 239 -3.84 -8.34 18.50
CA ASN A 239 -3.89 -7.99 19.92
C ASN A 239 -5.32 -8.07 20.47
N ALA A 240 -5.47 -8.40 21.77
CA ALA A 240 -6.77 -8.44 22.46
C ALA A 240 -7.58 -7.14 22.41
N SER A 241 -6.92 -6.01 22.18
CA SER A 241 -7.54 -4.68 22.06
C SER A 241 -7.83 -4.25 20.61
N ALA A 242 -7.55 -5.12 19.63
CA ALA A 242 -7.98 -4.93 18.26
C ALA A 242 -9.52 -5.07 18.18
N THR A 243 -10.13 -4.27 17.32
CA THR A 243 -11.57 -4.31 17.06
C THR A 243 -11.84 -4.32 15.56
N ALA A 244 -12.96 -4.91 15.16
CA ALA A 244 -13.38 -5.00 13.76
C ALA A 244 -14.83 -4.51 13.61
N VAL A 245 -15.03 -3.21 13.78
CA VAL A 245 -16.38 -2.61 13.74
C VAL A 245 -16.77 -2.36 12.28
N GLY A 246 -17.80 -3.06 11.81
CA GLY A 246 -18.37 -2.87 10.47
C GLY A 246 -17.69 -3.68 9.37
N GLY A 247 -16.94 -4.73 9.72
CA GLY A 247 -16.32 -5.66 8.77
C GLY A 247 -15.51 -6.73 9.50
N HIS A 248 -14.51 -7.31 8.82
CA HIS A 248 -13.78 -8.49 9.31
C HIS A 248 -12.27 -8.27 9.32
N LEU A 249 -11.57 -9.08 10.12
CA LEU A 249 -10.15 -9.35 10.00
C LEU A 249 -10.00 -10.71 9.32
N LEU A 250 -9.13 -10.82 8.32
CA LEU A 250 -8.96 -12.05 7.55
C LEU A 250 -7.49 -12.46 7.46
N VAL A 251 -7.20 -13.71 7.78
CA VAL A 251 -5.92 -14.37 7.54
C VAL A 251 -6.22 -15.61 6.70
N ASP A 252 -5.97 -15.55 5.38
CA ASP A 252 -6.41 -16.59 4.45
C ASP A 252 -5.34 -17.10 3.49
N ASN A 253 -5.30 -18.41 3.23
CA ASN A 253 -4.46 -19.03 2.20
C ASN A 253 -2.96 -18.65 2.27
N ASN A 254 -2.43 -18.48 3.47
CA ASN A 254 -1.01 -18.19 3.68
C ASN A 254 -0.21 -19.47 3.96
N VAL A 255 1.08 -19.43 3.63
CA VAL A 255 2.08 -20.34 4.21
C VAL A 255 2.85 -19.54 5.25
N ILE A 256 2.86 -20.00 6.50
CA ILE A 256 3.43 -19.26 7.63
C ILE A 256 4.46 -20.13 8.34
N ASP A 257 5.70 -19.64 8.41
CA ASP A 257 6.81 -20.26 9.13
C ASP A 257 7.19 -19.39 10.34
N ALA A 258 6.96 -19.91 11.55
CA ALA A 258 7.10 -19.15 12.78
C ALA A 258 7.95 -19.86 13.85
N THR A 259 8.57 -19.08 14.74
CA THR A 259 9.32 -19.68 15.87
C THR A 259 8.39 -20.12 16.99
N THR A 260 7.39 -19.30 17.34
CA THR A 260 6.46 -19.55 18.45
C THR A 260 5.05 -19.77 17.92
N PHE A 261 4.27 -18.71 17.71
CA PHE A 261 2.91 -18.79 17.21
C PHE A 261 2.86 -18.56 15.70
N VAL A 262 2.23 -19.47 14.97
CA VAL A 262 1.87 -19.23 13.57
C VAL A 262 0.88 -18.07 13.50
N ILE A 263 -0.17 -18.13 14.32
CA ILE A 263 -1.19 -17.09 14.46
C ILE A 263 -1.51 -16.96 15.94
N ASP A 264 -1.49 -15.72 16.43
CA ASP A 264 -1.84 -15.34 17.80
C ASP A 264 -2.97 -14.31 17.74
N ASP A 265 -4.22 -14.77 17.68
CA ASP A 265 -5.43 -13.96 17.69
C ASP A 265 -6.05 -13.87 19.09
N ASN A 266 -5.44 -13.03 19.92
CA ASN A 266 -5.96 -12.71 21.26
C ASN A 266 -7.29 -11.92 21.23
N SER A 267 -7.75 -11.47 20.06
CA SER A 267 -9.00 -10.73 19.94
C SER A 267 -10.23 -11.63 19.78
N ASP A 268 -10.03 -12.88 19.36
CA ASP A 268 -11.08 -13.83 18.96
C ASP A 268 -11.98 -13.34 17.80
N LEU A 269 -11.55 -12.34 17.02
CA LEU A 269 -12.35 -11.70 15.97
C LEU A 269 -12.00 -12.16 14.55
N ALA A 270 -10.82 -12.75 14.33
CA ALA A 270 -10.33 -12.99 12.99
C ALA A 270 -10.91 -14.25 12.35
N LEU A 271 -11.22 -14.14 11.05
CA LEU A 271 -11.47 -15.28 10.20
C LEU A 271 -10.13 -15.86 9.77
N ILE A 272 -9.86 -17.11 10.15
CA ILE A 272 -8.56 -17.76 9.91
C ILE A 272 -8.79 -19.00 9.06
N THR A 273 -8.48 -18.90 7.77
CA THR A 273 -8.88 -19.93 6.80
C THR A 273 -7.77 -20.38 5.87
N ASN A 274 -7.78 -21.66 5.49
CA ASN A 274 -6.92 -22.22 4.43
C ASN A 274 -5.40 -22.00 4.63
N ASN A 275 -4.94 -21.69 5.84
CA ASN A 275 -3.52 -21.44 6.09
C ASN A 275 -2.75 -22.75 6.32
N ARG A 276 -1.48 -22.76 5.93
CA ARG A 276 -0.51 -23.81 6.25
C ARG A 276 0.55 -23.25 7.18
N GLY A 277 0.50 -23.63 8.45
CA GLY A 277 1.41 -23.16 9.48
C GLY A 277 2.48 -24.18 9.83
N ILE A 278 3.71 -23.71 10.03
CA ILE A 278 4.83 -24.49 10.57
C ILE A 278 5.41 -23.71 11.76
N SER A 279 5.64 -24.39 12.87
CA SER A 279 6.31 -23.79 14.02
C SER A 279 7.30 -24.74 14.69
N ALA A 280 8.35 -24.18 15.28
CA ALA A 280 9.27 -24.88 16.17
C ALA A 280 8.64 -25.20 17.55
N ALA A 281 7.49 -24.59 17.88
CA ALA A 281 6.72 -24.90 19.08
C ALA A 281 5.91 -26.20 18.94
N ALA A 282 5.46 -26.74 20.08
CA ALA A 282 4.52 -27.85 20.09
C ALA A 282 3.15 -27.40 19.58
N LEU A 283 2.41 -28.29 18.93
CA LEU A 283 1.14 -27.98 18.27
C LEU A 283 0.11 -27.32 19.19
N ALA A 284 0.05 -27.75 20.45
CA ALA A 284 -0.88 -27.19 21.45
C ALA A 284 -0.58 -25.74 21.84
N SER A 285 0.57 -25.21 21.45
CA SER A 285 1.08 -23.87 21.84
C SER A 285 1.51 -23.00 20.65
N MET A 286 1.30 -23.46 19.41
CA MET A 286 1.73 -22.72 18.22
C MET A 286 0.63 -21.88 17.59
N TYR A 287 -0.58 -21.88 18.16
CA TYR A 287 -1.66 -21.01 17.74
C TYR A 287 -2.51 -20.59 18.93
N ASP A 288 -3.02 -19.37 18.89
CA ASP A 288 -4.15 -18.90 19.68
C ASP A 288 -5.17 -18.32 18.71
N LEU A 289 -6.38 -18.90 18.69
CA LEU A 289 -7.38 -18.54 17.70
C LEU A 289 -8.78 -18.99 18.12
N ASN A 290 -9.77 -18.21 17.70
CA ASN A 290 -11.16 -18.59 17.82
C ASN A 290 -11.49 -19.74 16.83
N LEU A 291 -11.60 -20.95 17.36
CA LEU A 291 -11.89 -22.15 16.58
C LEU A 291 -13.22 -22.10 15.83
N ALA A 292 -14.19 -21.30 16.30
CA ALA A 292 -15.47 -21.12 15.61
C ALA A 292 -15.37 -20.23 14.36
N LEU A 293 -14.29 -19.45 14.25
CA LEU A 293 -13.98 -18.58 13.11
C LEU A 293 -12.84 -19.12 12.25
N SER A 294 -12.47 -20.39 12.46
CA SER A 294 -11.36 -21.04 11.78
C SER A 294 -11.85 -22.18 10.90
N ALA A 295 -11.25 -22.33 9.71
CA ALA A 295 -11.58 -23.44 8.82
C ALA A 295 -10.42 -23.82 7.89
N ASN A 296 -10.26 -25.13 7.63
CA ASN A 296 -9.33 -25.68 6.64
C ASN A 296 -7.86 -25.27 6.82
N ASN A 297 -7.42 -24.96 8.04
CA ASN A 297 -6.01 -24.73 8.29
C ASN A 297 -5.29 -26.05 8.57
N VAL A 298 -4.02 -26.15 8.19
CA VAL A 298 -3.14 -27.27 8.53
C VAL A 298 -1.96 -26.73 9.30
N MET A 299 -1.78 -27.20 10.53
CA MET A 299 -0.73 -26.73 11.44
C MET A 299 0.23 -27.86 11.77
N THR A 300 1.53 -27.62 11.57
CA THR A 300 2.62 -28.54 11.90
C THR A 300 3.50 -27.95 12.99
N GLY A 301 3.46 -28.55 14.18
CA GLY A 301 4.39 -28.25 15.27
C GLY A 301 5.61 -29.16 15.24
N ASN A 302 6.46 -29.04 16.25
CA ASN A 302 7.63 -29.92 16.41
C ASN A 302 7.29 -31.37 16.81
N ASP A 303 6.03 -31.64 17.16
CA ASP A 303 5.54 -32.89 17.73
C ASP A 303 4.51 -33.59 16.82
N ASN A 304 3.66 -32.85 16.11
CA ASN A 304 2.61 -33.41 15.24
C ASN A 304 2.12 -32.42 14.16
N THR A 305 1.32 -32.92 13.21
CA THR A 305 0.57 -32.12 12.22
C THR A 305 -0.93 -32.42 12.33
N LEU A 306 -1.78 -31.40 12.44
CA LEU A 306 -3.25 -31.56 12.44
C LEU A 306 -3.98 -30.49 11.62
N ASP A 307 -5.20 -30.83 11.22
CA ASP A 307 -6.22 -29.86 10.77
C ASP A 307 -6.65 -28.98 11.96
N VAL A 308 -6.77 -27.67 11.73
CA VAL A 308 -7.26 -26.68 12.71
C VAL A 308 -8.44 -25.88 12.11
N PRO A 309 -9.65 -25.94 12.70
CA PRO A 309 -10.01 -26.69 13.90
C PRO A 309 -10.01 -28.21 13.68
N ILE A 310 -9.70 -28.95 14.75
CA ILE A 310 -9.72 -30.42 14.72
C ILE A 310 -11.16 -30.87 14.45
N LYS A 311 -11.37 -31.58 13.34
CA LYS A 311 -12.67 -32.17 13.01
C LYS A 311 -12.97 -33.27 14.02
N ALA A 312 -14.13 -33.21 14.67
CA ALA A 312 -14.60 -34.29 15.52
C ALA A 312 -14.73 -35.57 14.65
N VAL A 313 -14.01 -36.63 15.05
CA VAL A 313 -14.04 -37.96 14.41
C VAL A 313 -15.20 -38.77 14.97
#